data_AF-A0A3N7HHA8-F1
#
_entry.id   AF-A0A3N7HHA8-F1
#
_cell.length_a   1.000
_cell.length_b   1.000
_cell.length_c   1.000
_cell.angle_alpha   90.00
_cell.angle_beta   90.00
_cell.angle_gamma   90.00
#
_symmetry.space_group_name_H-M   'P 1'
#
loop_
_entity.id
_entity.type
_entity.pdbx_description
1 polymer ?
#
loop_
_entity_poly.entity_id
_entity_poly.type
_entity_poly.pdbx_seq_one_letter_code
_entity_poly.pdbx_strand_id
1 'polypeptide(L)'
;MSMGCCGQGRATLRQATAASRPGEVPDRTMARVLVRYRAQTPVTIRGVNTGRMYRFDGENAQQHVEAGDAQALLGSRFFVKAD
;
A
#
# COMPACT_ATOMS: atom_id res chain seq x y z
N MET A 1 46.62 38.31 0.66
CA MET A 1 45.40 37.79 1.30
C MET A 1 44.76 36.74 0.39
N SER A 2 44.81 35.45 0.72
CA SER A 2 44.06 34.41 0.01
C SER A 2 43.04 33.82 0.97
N MET A 3 41.77 34.15 0.74
CA MET A 3 40.62 33.56 1.42
C MET A 3 39.72 32.95 0.36
N GLY A 4 39.36 31.68 0.55
CA GLY A 4 38.42 31.00 -0.33
C GLY A 4 38.33 29.50 -0.06
N CYS A 5 38.05 29.09 1.18
CA CYS A 5 37.79 27.69 1.53
C CYS A 5 36.27 27.48 1.74
N CYS A 6 35.48 27.54 0.65
CA CYS A 6 34.01 27.43 0.69
C CYS A 6 33.50 26.19 -0.10
N GLY A 7 34.15 25.04 0.04
CA GLY A 7 33.77 23.82 -0.70
C GLY A 7 33.52 22.56 0.13
N GLN A 8 33.99 22.52 1.39
CA GLN A 8 34.15 21.25 2.10
C GLN A 8 32.87 20.70 2.75
N GLY A 9 31.84 21.54 2.94
CA GLY A 9 30.57 21.13 3.57
C GLY A 9 29.63 20.30 2.69
N ARG A 10 29.88 20.21 1.37
CA ARG A 10 28.99 19.46 0.44
C ARG A 10 29.33 17.96 0.33
N ALA A 11 30.55 17.55 0.66
CA ALA A 11 30.97 16.15 0.55
C ALA A 11 30.26 15.25 1.59
N THR A 12 30.02 15.77 2.80
CA THR A 12 29.43 15.01 3.91
C THR A 12 27.96 14.64 3.69
N LEU A 13 27.19 15.48 2.97
CA LEU A 13 25.79 15.17 2.65
C LEU A 13 25.62 14.04 1.63
N ARG A 14 26.60 13.82 0.73
CA ARG A 14 26.54 12.73 -0.24
C ARG A 14 26.87 11.35 0.35
N GLN A 15 27.58 11.32 1.48
CA GLN A 15 27.88 10.05 2.16
C GLN A 15 26.74 9.58 3.07
N ALA A 16 25.91 10.50 3.58
CA ALA A 16 24.73 10.13 4.38
C ALA A 16 23.67 9.34 3.60
N THR A 17 23.64 9.45 2.26
CA THR A 17 22.74 8.67 1.41
C THR A 17 23.23 7.24 1.09
N ALA A 18 24.45 6.88 1.48
CA ALA A 18 25.05 5.57 1.15
C ALA A 18 25.03 4.54 2.31
N ALA A 19 24.52 4.92 3.48
CA ALA A 19 24.47 4.07 4.68
C ALA A 19 23.07 3.52 5.00
N SER A 20 22.17 3.46 4.02
CA SER A 20 21.02 2.56 4.12
C SER A 20 21.54 1.14 3.94
N ARG A 21 21.84 0.47 5.05
CA ARG A 21 21.90 -1.00 5.10
C ARG A 21 20.71 -1.55 4.30
N PRO A 22 20.83 -2.67 3.56
CA PRO A 22 19.65 -3.42 3.13
C PRO A 22 19.05 -4.09 4.38
N GLY A 23 18.58 -3.26 5.31
CA GLY A 23 17.65 -3.68 6.34
C GLY A 23 16.37 -3.92 5.59
N GLU A 24 16.11 -5.19 5.30
CA GLU A 24 14.79 -5.78 5.27
C GLU A 24 13.75 -4.74 4.81
N VAL A 25 13.67 -4.52 3.50
CA VAL A 25 12.36 -4.16 2.95
C VAL A 25 11.45 -5.22 3.54
N PRO A 26 10.52 -4.90 4.48
CA PRO A 26 9.59 -5.91 4.94
C PRO A 26 9.02 -6.46 3.66
N ASP A 27 9.22 -7.75 3.44
CA ASP A 27 8.76 -8.42 2.26
C ASP A 27 7.29 -8.04 2.16
N ARG A 28 7.00 -7.04 1.32
CA ARG A 28 5.64 -6.59 1.06
C ARG A 28 5.12 -7.63 0.09
N THR A 29 5.17 -8.91 0.46
CA THR A 29 4.10 -9.84 0.14
C THR A 29 2.86 -9.09 0.54
N MET A 30 2.24 -8.46 -0.45
CA MET A 30 1.04 -7.70 -0.24
C MET A 30 0.01 -8.74 0.17
N ALA A 31 -0.21 -8.83 1.47
CA ALA A 31 -1.09 -9.82 2.03
C ALA A 31 -2.45 -9.61 1.39
N ARG A 32 -2.98 -10.65 0.75
CA ARG A 32 -4.31 -10.60 0.17
C ARG A 32 -5.29 -11.16 1.18
N VAL A 33 -6.39 -10.46 1.36
CA VAL A 33 -7.49 -10.84 2.24
C VAL A 33 -8.66 -11.23 1.37
N LEU A 34 -9.21 -12.41 1.60
CA LEU A 34 -10.46 -12.80 0.96
C LEU A 34 -11.60 -12.02 1.63
N VAL A 35 -12.33 -11.25 0.83
CA VAL A 35 -13.47 -10.44 1.30
C VAL A 35 -14.73 -10.94 0.63
N ARG A 36 -15.82 -11.05 1.39
CA ARG A 36 -17.16 -11.37 0.92
C ARG A 36 -18.07 -10.14 0.97
N TYR A 37 -18.64 -9.80 -0.18
CA TYR A 37 -19.70 -8.82 -0.34
C TYR A 37 -21.07 -9.44 -0.04
N ARG A 38 -21.90 -8.74 0.73
CA ARG A 38 -23.18 -9.23 1.24
C ARG A 38 -24.40 -8.54 0.64
N ALA A 39 -24.22 -7.46 -0.11
CA ALA A 39 -25.34 -6.75 -0.71
C ALA A 39 -25.72 -7.34 -2.08
N GLN A 40 -26.96 -7.09 -2.50
CA GLN A 40 -27.52 -7.63 -3.74
C GLN A 40 -27.22 -6.74 -4.96
N THR A 41 -26.86 -5.48 -4.72
CA THR A 41 -26.58 -4.51 -5.78
C THR A 41 -25.13 -4.61 -6.22
N PRO A 42 -24.82 -4.71 -7.53
CA PRO A 42 -23.45 -4.71 -8.01
C PRO A 42 -22.75 -3.39 -7.72
N VAL A 43 -21.48 -3.44 -7.29
CA VAL A 43 -20.66 -2.26 -6.98
C VAL A 43 -19.24 -2.40 -7.54
N THR A 44 -18.69 -1.28 -7.98
CA THR A 44 -17.27 -1.16 -8.35
C THR A 44 -16.60 -0.23 -7.36
N ILE A 45 -15.53 -0.70 -6.71
CA ILE A 45 -14.81 0.04 -5.69
C ILE A 45 -13.37 0.24 -6.12
N ARG A 46 -12.88 1.47 -5.99
CA ARG A 46 -11.47 1.78 -6.13
C ARG A 46 -10.76 1.61 -4.79
N GLY A 47 -9.74 0.76 -4.75
CA GLY A 47 -8.87 0.56 -3.60
C GLY A 47 -8.19 1.86 -3.19
N VAL A 48 -8.25 2.19 -1.90
CA VAL A 48 -7.74 3.45 -1.36
C VAL A 48 -6.21 3.51 -1.32
N ASN A 49 -5.55 2.36 -1.18
CA ASN A 49 -4.09 2.25 -1.11
C ASN A 49 -3.48 1.91 -2.46
N THR A 50 -4.12 1.02 -3.22
CA THR A 50 -3.56 0.54 -4.49
C THR A 50 -4.12 1.22 -5.73
N GLY A 51 -5.27 1.90 -5.61
CA GLY A 51 -6.01 2.47 -6.73
C GLY A 51 -6.68 1.44 -7.64
N ARG A 52 -6.59 0.13 -7.32
CA ARG A 52 -7.16 -0.96 -8.12
C ARG A 52 -8.69 -0.93 -8.10
N MET A 53 -9.31 -1.32 -9.21
CA MET A 53 -10.77 -1.48 -9.27
C MET A 53 -11.15 -2.91 -8.90
N TYR A 54 -12.02 -3.04 -7.91
CA TYR A 54 -12.65 -4.30 -7.50
C TYR A 54 -14.13 -4.24 -7.85
N ARG A 55 -14.66 -5.30 -8.46
CA ARG A 55 -16.07 -5.38 -8.83
C ARG A 55 -16.70 -6.52 -8.02
N PHE A 56 -17.69 -6.16 -7.23
CA PHE A 56 -18.47 -7.11 -6.45
C PHE A 56 -19.90 -7.15 -6.97
N ASP A 57 -20.36 -8.35 -7.30
CA ASP A 57 -21.72 -8.62 -7.73
C ASP A 57 -22.16 -10.00 -7.18
N GLY A 58 -23.33 -10.47 -7.58
CA GLY A 58 -23.85 -11.76 -7.10
C GLY A 58 -22.97 -12.96 -7.46
N GLU A 59 -22.27 -12.89 -8.60
CA GLU A 59 -21.39 -13.96 -9.08
C GLU A 59 -19.98 -13.82 -8.49
N ASN A 60 -19.50 -12.58 -8.31
CA ASN A 60 -18.19 -12.25 -7.76
C ASN A 60 -18.29 -11.72 -6.33
N ALA A 61 -19.14 -12.35 -5.51
CA ALA A 61 -19.37 -11.92 -4.14
C ALA A 61 -18.14 -12.13 -3.25
N GLN A 62 -17.22 -13.04 -3.61
CA GLN A 62 -15.98 -13.28 -2.88
C GLN A 62 -14.78 -12.97 -3.77
N GLN A 63 -13.90 -12.09 -3.31
CA GLN A 63 -12.71 -11.71 -4.07
C GLN A 63 -11.53 -11.45 -3.14
N HIS A 64 -10.33 -11.81 -3.61
CA HIS A 64 -9.09 -11.43 -2.95
C HIS A 64 -8.81 -9.95 -3.17
N VAL A 65 -8.72 -9.21 -2.07
CA VAL A 65 -8.42 -7.78 -2.03
C VAL A 65 -7.10 -7.57 -1.31
N GLU A 66 -6.31 -6.60 -1.74
CA GLU A 66 -5.07 -6.23 -1.05
C GLU A 66 -5.37 -5.78 0.39
N ALA A 67 -4.60 -6.24 1.38
CA ALA A 67 -4.90 -6.04 2.81
C ALA A 67 -5.10 -4.56 3.17
N GLY A 68 -4.30 -3.67 2.58
CA GLY A 68 -4.45 -2.23 2.76
C GLY A 68 -5.79 -1.70 2.25
N ASP A 69 -6.31 -2.21 1.14
CA ASP A 69 -7.63 -1.84 0.64
C ASP A 69 -8.75 -2.52 1.44
N ALA A 70 -8.54 -3.77 1.84
CA ALA A 70 -9.51 -4.58 2.58
C ALA A 70 -9.89 -3.95 3.92
N GLN A 71 -8.96 -3.29 4.61
CA GLN A 71 -9.24 -2.62 5.88
C GLN A 71 -10.36 -1.57 5.75
N ALA A 72 -10.39 -0.81 4.65
CA ALA A 72 -11.45 0.17 4.40
C ALA A 72 -12.78 -0.51 4.04
N LEU A 73 -12.75 -1.60 3.28
CA LEU A 73 -13.96 -2.37 2.92
C LEU A 73 -14.62 -3.00 4.15
N LEU A 74 -13.82 -3.67 4.97
CA LEU A 74 -14.24 -4.36 6.20
C LEU A 74 -14.75 -3.40 7.27
N GLY A 75 -14.42 -2.11 7.19
CA GLY A 75 -15.00 -1.07 8.04
C GLY A 75 -16.47 -0.75 7.72
N SER A 76 -17.01 -1.26 6.61
CA SER A 76 -18.40 -1.06 6.23
C SER A 76 -19.26 -2.31 6.52
N ARG A 77 -20.58 -2.11 6.62
CA ARG A 77 -21.55 -3.19 6.85
C ARG A 77 -21.74 -4.16 5.67
N PHE A 78 -21.23 -3.82 4.48
CA PHE A 78 -21.49 -4.57 3.25
C PHE A 78 -20.45 -5.66 2.97
N PHE A 79 -19.28 -5.55 3.60
CA PHE A 79 -18.17 -6.48 3.40
C PHE A 79 -17.82 -7.18 4.70
N VAL A 80 -17.46 -8.45 4.60
CA VAL A 80 -16.95 -9.25 5.70
C VAL A 80 -15.72 -10.01 5.25
N LYS A 81 -14.84 -10.36 6.18
CA LYS A 81 -13.71 -11.24 5.88
C LYS A 81 -14.26 -12.64 5.62
N ALA A 82 -13.81 -13.28 4.54
CA ALA A 82 -14.07 -14.68 4.28
C ALA A 82 -12.83 -15.49 4.70
N ASP A 83 -13.08 -16.72 5.15
CA ASP A 83 -12.06 -17.69 5.56
C ASP A 83 -11.61 -18.52 4.35
#